data_AF-A0A3N5TJ68-F1
#
_entry.id   AF-A0A3N5TJ68-F1
#
_cell.length_a   1.000
_cell.length_b   1.000
_cell.length_c   1.000
_cell.angle_alpha   90.00
_cell.angle_beta   90.00
_cell.angle_gamma   90.00
#
_symmetry.space_group_name_H-M   'P 1'
#
loop_
_entity.id
_entity.type
_entity.pdbx_description
1 polymer ?
#
loop_
_entity_poly.entity_id
_entity_poly.type
_entity_poly.pdbx_seq_one_letter_code
_entity_poly.pdbx_strand_id
1 'polypeptide(L)'
;MDELIRKRSVAGKITALFCILFSLSIIDAVIAGFRQPVRVFDLLPGYVSGISGLIAEKVESPKEISYTVSSDFIRLSVDSIQKGHWFGDNMWQGRVMVSPDAAAGEYVL
;
A
#
# COMPACT_ATOMS: atom_id res chain seq x y z
N MET A 1 -47.60 3.77 -23.65
CA MET A 1 -46.98 4.72 -22.70
C MET A 1 -46.50 4.00 -21.44
N ASP A 2 -47.31 3.09 -20.88
CA ASP A 2 -46.98 2.34 -19.64
C ASP A 2 -45.76 1.41 -19.75
N GLU A 3 -45.54 0.79 -20.92
CA GLU A 3 -44.40 -0.12 -21.10
C GLU A 3 -43.05 0.61 -21.05
N LEU A 4 -42.98 1.84 -21.58
CA LEU A 4 -41.77 2.67 -21.53
C LEU A 4 -41.49 3.14 -20.10
N ILE A 5 -42.53 3.48 -19.34
CA ILE A 5 -42.42 3.84 -17.92
C ILE A 5 -41.91 2.64 -17.10
N ARG A 6 -42.45 1.44 -17.36
CA ARG A 6 -42.01 0.19 -16.71
C ARG A 6 -40.55 -0.15 -17.02
N LYS A 7 -40.13 -0.09 -18.29
CA LYS A 7 -38.73 -0.35 -18.70
C LYS A 7 -37.77 0.65 -18.04
N ARG A 8 -38.13 1.93 -17.99
CA ARG A 8 -37.34 2.96 -17.29
C ARG A 8 -37.22 2.69 -15.79
N SER A 9 -38.31 2.27 -15.13
CA SER A 9 -38.28 1.92 -13.70
C SER A 9 -37.37 0.72 -13.41
N VAL A 10 -37.45 -0.32 -14.23
CA VAL A 10 -36.60 -1.52 -14.09
C VAL A 10 -35.13 -1.16 -14.34
N ALA A 11 -34.83 -0.41 -15.41
CA ALA A 11 -33.47 0.07 -15.68
C ALA A 11 -32.92 0.89 -14.51
N GLY A 12 -33.72 1.80 -13.94
CA GLY A 12 -33.32 2.58 -12.77
C GLY A 12 -33.01 1.71 -11.54
N LYS A 13 -33.80 0.67 -11.29
CA LYS A 13 -33.54 -0.28 -10.19
C LYS A 13 -32.26 -1.09 -10.41
N ILE A 14 -32.02 -1.52 -11.65
CA ILE A 14 -30.79 -2.25 -12.01
C ILE A 14 -29.57 -1.35 -11.83
N THR A 15 -29.62 -0.10 -12.31
CA THR A 15 -28.54 0.87 -12.12
C THR A 15 -28.30 1.15 -10.64
N ALA A 16 -29.36 1.35 -9.85
CA ALA A 16 -29.23 1.55 -8.41
C ALA A 16 -28.56 0.35 -7.73
N LEU A 17 -28.92 -0.88 -8.12
CA LEU A 17 -28.29 -2.09 -7.61
C LEU A 17 -26.79 -2.13 -7.97
N PHE A 18 -26.42 -1.81 -9.21
CA PHE A 18 -25.01 -1.75 -9.61
C PHE A 18 -24.23 -0.68 -8.83
N CYS A 19 -24.81 0.50 -8.61
CA CYS A 19 -24.18 1.53 -7.78
C CYS A 19 -23.92 1.03 -6.36
N ILE A 20 -24.90 0.35 -5.75
CA ILE A 20 -24.75 -0.21 -4.40
C ILE A 20 -23.63 -1.26 -4.38
N LEU A 21 -23.63 -2.21 -5.32
CA LEU A 21 -22.60 -3.26 -5.40
C LEU A 21 -21.20 -2.67 -5.65
N PHE A 22 -21.10 -1.66 -6.50
CA PHE A 22 -19.84 -0.95 -6.75
C PHE A 22 -19.33 -0.26 -5.49
N SER A 23 -20.18 0.46 -4.76
CA SER A 23 -19.80 1.08 -3.48
C SER A 23 -19.37 0.05 -2.44
N LEU A 24 -20.08 -1.07 -2.32
CA LEU A 24 -19.69 -2.17 -1.42
C LEU A 24 -18.33 -2.77 -1.80
N SER A 25 -18.06 -2.92 -3.10
CA SER A 25 -16.79 -3.45 -3.59
C SER A 25 -15.62 -2.51 -3.27
N ILE A 26 -15.84 -1.18 -3.36
CA ILE A 26 -14.84 -0.20 -2.93
C ILE A 26 -14.56 -0.32 -1.42
N ILE A 27 -15.61 -0.40 -0.60
CA ILE A 27 -15.46 -0.54 0.85
C ILE A 27 -14.70 -1.82 1.20
N ASP A 28 -15.05 -2.93 0.56
CA ASP A 28 -14.37 -4.21 0.75
C ASP A 28 -12.88 -4.13 0.37
N ALA A 29 -12.55 -3.55 -0.79
CA ALA A 29 -11.17 -3.35 -1.22
C ALA A 29 -10.37 -2.49 -0.25
N VAL A 30 -10.97 -1.43 0.29
CA VAL A 30 -10.34 -0.57 1.31
C VAL A 30 -10.08 -1.36 2.60
N ILE A 31 -11.07 -2.12 3.10
CA ILE A 31 -10.92 -2.95 4.30
C ILE A 31 -9.86 -4.04 4.08
N ALA A 32 -9.85 -4.69 2.92
CA ALA A 32 -8.86 -5.69 2.56
C ALA A 32 -7.44 -5.12 2.57
N GLY A 33 -7.25 -3.90 2.05
CA GLY A 33 -5.98 -3.18 2.13
C GLY A 33 -5.51 -2.93 3.57
N PHE A 34 -6.42 -2.59 4.49
CA PHE A 34 -6.07 -2.43 5.91
C PHE A 34 -5.77 -3.73 6.65
N ARG A 35 -6.25 -4.88 6.15
CA ARG A 35 -5.98 -6.20 6.76
C ARG A 35 -4.65 -6.80 6.36
N GLN A 36 -4.01 -6.31 5.30
CA GLN A 36 -2.66 -6.75 4.98
C GLN A 36 -1.71 -6.28 6.08
N PRO A 37 -0.83 -7.15 6.61
CA PRO A 37 0.14 -6.75 7.61
C PRO A 37 1.02 -5.66 7.00
N VAL A 38 0.84 -4.42 7.47
CA VAL A 38 1.36 -3.17 6.88
C VAL A 38 2.90 -3.13 6.83
N ARG A 39 3.60 -4.13 7.36
CA ARG A 39 5.07 -4.11 7.55
C ARG A 39 5.72 -5.49 7.39
N VAL A 40 5.11 -6.42 6.67
CA VAL A 40 5.76 -7.70 6.34
C VAL A 40 6.08 -7.70 4.85
N PHE A 41 7.36 -7.87 4.53
CA PHE A 41 7.85 -7.94 3.15
C PHE A 41 8.45 -9.33 2.94
N ASP A 42 7.82 -10.12 2.07
CA ASP A 42 8.36 -11.41 1.66
C ASP A 42 9.50 -11.19 0.68
N LEU A 43 10.72 -11.55 1.09
CA LEU A 43 11.95 -11.31 0.33
C LEU A 43 12.77 -12.59 0.25
N LEU A 44 13.42 -12.79 -0.89
CA LEU A 44 14.36 -13.89 -1.11
C LEU A 44 15.80 -13.44 -0.77
N PRO A 45 16.65 -14.34 -0.25
CA PRO A 45 18.07 -14.08 -0.12
C PRO A 45 18.70 -13.62 -1.44
N GLY A 46 19.53 -12.57 -1.40
CA GLY A 46 20.18 -11.97 -2.56
C GLY A 46 19.31 -11.01 -3.38
N TYR A 47 18.03 -10.85 -3.05
CA TYR A 47 17.14 -9.93 -3.76
C TYR A 47 17.16 -8.51 -3.16
N VAL A 48 16.89 -7.55 -4.06
CA VAL A 48 16.64 -6.16 -3.71
C VAL A 48 15.19 -5.84 -4.02
N SER A 49 14.48 -5.27 -3.05
CA SER A 49 13.10 -4.85 -3.22
C SER A 49 12.92 -3.38 -2.88
N GLY A 50 12.07 -2.70 -3.65
CA GLY A 50 11.69 -1.31 -3.38
C GLY A 50 10.62 -1.29 -2.31
N ILE A 51 10.86 -0.53 -1.24
CA ILE A 51 9.89 -0.33 -0.15
C ILE A 51 9.60 1.14 0.04
N SER A 52 8.42 1.45 0.56
CA SER A 52 8.01 2.81 0.85
C SER A 52 7.14 2.86 2.10
N GLY A 53 7.07 4.04 2.71
CA GLY A 53 6.26 4.26 3.89
C GLY A 53 5.86 5.72 4.06
N LEU A 54 4.79 5.94 4.84
CA LEU A 54 4.35 7.27 5.23
C LEU A 54 5.32 7.86 6.27
N ILE A 55 5.57 9.16 6.19
CA ILE A 55 6.33 9.92 7.18
C ILE A 55 5.33 10.78 7.97
N ALA A 56 5.28 10.59 9.29
CA ALA A 56 4.38 11.36 10.16
C ALA A 56 4.85 12.80 10.39
N GLU A 57 6.17 13.02 10.41
CA GLU A 57 6.78 14.34 10.59
C GLU A 57 7.23 14.96 9.27
N LYS A 58 7.33 16.29 9.24
CA LYS A 58 7.79 17.01 8.07
C LYS A 58 9.30 16.84 7.94
N VAL A 59 9.71 15.79 7.22
CA VAL A 59 11.10 15.51 6.87
C VAL A 59 11.40 16.12 5.50
N GLU A 60 12.47 16.92 5.40
CA GLU A 60 12.84 17.63 4.17
C GLU A 60 13.91 16.89 3.36
N SER A 61 14.64 15.96 3.99
CA SER A 61 15.72 15.20 3.36
C SER A 61 15.74 13.72 3.79
N PRO A 62 16.07 12.77 2.88
CA PRO A 62 16.31 11.37 3.26
C PRO A 62 17.34 11.18 4.37
N LYS A 63 18.29 12.12 4.52
CA LYS A 63 19.36 12.07 5.53
C LYS A 63 18.85 12.26 6.96
N GLU A 64 17.68 12.83 7.12
CA GLU A 64 17.02 13.04 8.41
C GLU A 64 16.31 11.77 8.89
N ILE A 65 16.15 10.76 8.02
CA ILE A 65 15.52 9.49 8.37
C ILE A 65 16.56 8.55 8.97
N SER A 66 16.43 8.30 10.27
CA SER A 66 17.18 7.25 10.96
C SER A 66 16.34 5.98 11.04
N TYR A 67 16.97 4.83 10.78
CA TYR A 67 16.36 3.51 10.87
C TYR A 67 17.29 2.56 11.61
N THR A 68 16.75 1.50 12.21
CA THR A 68 17.51 0.50 12.97
C THR A 68 17.20 -0.87 12.42
N VAL A 69 18.18 -1.51 11.81
CA VAL A 69 18.02 -2.87 11.31
C VAL A 69 18.55 -3.84 12.38
N SER A 70 17.73 -4.83 12.75
CA SER A 70 18.08 -5.80 13.80
C SER A 70 19.08 -6.88 13.36
N SER A 71 19.45 -6.92 12.08
CA SER A 71 20.18 -8.03 11.47
C SER A 71 21.28 -7.54 10.54
N ASP A 72 22.46 -8.16 10.61
CA ASP A 72 23.59 -7.87 9.72
C ASP A 72 23.34 -8.33 8.27
N PHE A 73 22.32 -9.18 8.05
CA PHE A 73 21.96 -9.71 6.75
C PHE A 73 21.04 -8.79 5.94
N ILE A 74 20.52 -7.72 6.55
CA ILE A 74 19.56 -6.83 5.89
C ILE A 74 20.14 -5.42 5.85
N ARG A 75 20.15 -4.85 4.65
CA ARG A 75 20.53 -3.45 4.44
C ARG A 75 19.33 -2.68 3.92
N LEU A 76 18.99 -1.61 4.62
CA LEU A 76 17.99 -0.64 4.20
C LEU A 76 18.69 0.61 3.69
N SER A 77 18.21 1.21 2.60
CA SER A 77 18.65 2.52 2.13
C SER A 77 17.45 3.36 1.76
N VAL A 78 17.38 4.59 2.26
CA VAL A 78 16.35 5.55 1.86
C VAL A 78 16.88 6.38 0.70
N ASP A 79 16.18 6.33 -0.44
CA ASP A 79 16.62 6.96 -1.68
C ASP A 79 16.03 8.36 -1.86
N SER A 80 14.77 8.56 -1.50
CA SER A 80 14.08 9.84 -1.71
C SER A 80 12.87 10.05 -0.79
N ILE A 81 12.45 11.32 -0.67
CA ILE A 81 11.16 11.70 -0.09
C ILE A 81 10.28 12.23 -1.22
N GLN A 82 9.07 11.70 -1.32
CA GLN A 82 8.06 12.05 -2.31
C GLN A 82 6.77 12.51 -1.62
N LYS A 83 5.93 13.26 -2.33
CA LYS A 83 4.57 13.56 -1.85
C LYS A 83 3.64 12.41 -2.20
N GLY A 84 2.90 11.92 -1.21
CA GLY A 84 1.89 10.90 -1.35
C GLY A 84 0.73 11.37 -2.21
N HIS A 85 0.26 10.47 -3.09
CA HIS A 85 -0.72 10.79 -4.12
C HIS A 85 -2.11 11.21 -3.59
N TRP A 86 -2.49 10.77 -2.39
CA TRP A 86 -3.87 10.90 -1.92
C TRP A 86 -4.12 12.11 -1.01
N PHE A 87 -3.11 12.53 -0.23
CA PHE A 87 -3.28 13.61 0.76
C PHE A 87 -2.10 14.59 0.84
N GLY A 88 -1.09 14.43 -0.03
CA GLY A 88 0.10 15.28 -0.03
C GLY A 88 1.05 15.03 1.15
N ASP A 89 0.77 14.01 1.97
CA ASP A 89 1.65 13.56 3.05
C ASP A 89 3.01 13.13 2.49
N ASN A 90 4.08 13.39 3.23
CA ASN A 90 5.41 12.96 2.80
C ASN A 90 5.52 11.43 2.91
N MET A 91 6.04 10.81 1.87
CA MET A 91 6.37 9.40 1.80
C MET A 91 7.86 9.25 1.58
N TRP A 92 8.50 8.30 2.25
CA TRP A 92 9.85 7.91 1.90
C TRP A 92 9.81 6.73 0.94
N GLN A 93 10.78 6.69 0.04
CA GLN A 93 11.03 5.56 -0.83
C GLN A 93 12.46 5.10 -0.61
N GLY A 94 12.63 3.78 -0.50
CA GLY A 94 13.93 3.17 -0.32
C GLY A 94 14.00 1.78 -0.91
N ARG A 95 15.11 1.12 -0.62
CA ARG A 95 15.40 -0.25 -1.03
C ARG A 95 15.85 -1.05 0.17
N VAL A 96 15.38 -2.29 0.22
CA VAL A 96 15.87 -3.31 1.14
C VAL A 96 16.63 -4.36 0.34
N MET A 97 17.82 -4.70 0.80
CA MET A 97 18.68 -5.73 0.24
C MET A 97 18.89 -6.82 1.29
N VAL A 98 18.57 -8.06 0.90
CA VAL A 98 18.79 -9.24 1.74
C VAL A 98 20.07 -9.93 1.29
N SER A 99 20.96 -10.21 2.23
CA SER A 99 22.19 -10.97 1.95
C SER A 99 21.86 -12.33 1.32
N PRO A 100 22.67 -12.82 0.35
CA PRO A 100 22.55 -14.19 -0.16
C PRO A 100 22.68 -15.26 0.93
N ASP A 101 23.40 -14.94 2.02
CA ASP A 101 23.65 -15.86 3.14
C ASP A 101 22.57 -15.80 4.23
N ALA A 102 21.50 -15.03 4.02
CA ALA A 102 20.41 -14.91 4.99
C ALA A 102 19.66 -16.25 5.14
N ALA A 103 19.50 -16.71 6.38
CA ALA A 103 18.67 -17.86 6.68
C ALA A 103 17.18 -17.52 6.49
N ALA A 104 16.35 -18.54 6.22
CA ALA A 104 14.91 -18.35 6.22
C ALA A 104 14.41 -18.02 7.64
N GLY A 105 13.65 -16.93 7.77
CA GLY A 105 13.13 -16.48 9.06
C GLY A 105 12.54 -15.08 9.00
N GLU A 106 12.06 -14.61 10.15
CA GLU A 106 11.56 -13.26 10.33
C GLU A 106 12.67 -12.33 10.83
N TYR A 107 12.73 -11.13 10.25
CA TYR A 107 13.71 -10.12 10.61
C TYR A 107 13.02 -8.76 10.79
N VAL A 108 13.51 -7.97 11.74
CA VAL A 108 12.91 -6.67 12.09
C VAL A 108 13.73 -5.53 11.50
N LEU A 109 13.02 -4.59 10.86
CA LEU A 109 13.49 -3.35 10.25
C LEU A 109 13.03 -2.12 11.04
#